data_AF-A0A933ARJ2-F1
#
_entry.id   AF-A0A933ARJ2-F1
#
_cell.length_a   1.000
_cell.length_b   1.000
_cell.length_c   1.000
_cell.angle_alpha   90.00
_cell.angle_beta   90.00
_cell.angle_gamma   90.00
#
_symmetry.space_group_name_H-M   'P 1'
#
loop_
_entity.id
_entity.type
_entity.pdbx_description
1 polymer ?
#
loop_
_entity_poly.entity_id
_entity_poly.type
_entity_poly.pdbx_seq_one_letter_code
_entity_poly.pdbx_strand_id
1 'polypeptide(L)'
;MKLGQIEPAVQGGHGRGFDQADTAVSERLKGLDVDDPAQLRDVSEALQGLITRARVPDDVREAIGEAYKKLSQQQVVAAEFVAVRSSATVEDTAQFSFAGMFQSFLNVRGEDALVRQIKACWASLFGARVLFYRIKQGLLGEQFIAVIVQKMVNADR
;
A
#
# COMPACT_ATOMS: atom_id res chain seq x y z
N MET A 1 -24.67 7.11 13.31
CA MET A 1 -24.32 5.67 13.41
C MET A 1 -23.00 5.59 14.16
N LYS A 2 -22.98 5.02 15.38
CA LYS A 2 -21.80 5.04 16.24
C LYS A 2 -20.72 4.13 15.67
N LEU A 3 -19.48 4.63 15.58
CA LEU A 3 -18.33 3.86 15.14
C LEU A 3 -18.12 2.64 16.06
N GLY A 4 -18.26 1.45 15.48
CA GLY A 4 -17.83 0.21 16.12
C GLY A 4 -16.31 0.19 16.25
N GLN A 5 -15.84 -0.32 17.38
CA GLN A 5 -14.42 -0.39 17.71
C GLN A 5 -13.71 -1.29 16.69
N ILE A 6 -12.74 -0.72 15.95
CA ILE A 6 -11.74 -1.48 15.21
C ILE A 6 -10.86 -2.15 16.28
N GLU A 7 -11.00 -3.46 16.46
CA GLU A 7 -10.07 -4.25 17.27
C GLU A 7 -8.79 -4.50 16.47
N PRO A 8 -7.59 -4.33 17.07
CA PRO A 8 -6.34 -4.65 16.40
C PRO A 8 -6.16 -6.17 16.33
N ALA A 9 -6.03 -6.76 15.15
CA ALA A 9 -5.72 -8.17 15.03
C ALA A 9 -4.23 -8.41 14.72
N VAL A 10 -3.74 -9.50 15.32
CA VAL A 10 -2.51 -10.25 15.02
C VAL A 10 -1.20 -9.66 15.57
N GLN A 11 -0.75 -10.26 16.69
CA GLN A 11 0.66 -10.29 17.11
C GLN A 11 1.46 -11.15 16.11
N GLY A 12 1.72 -10.64 14.92
CA GLY A 12 2.71 -11.19 14.00
C GLY A 12 4.07 -10.59 14.38
N GLY A 13 5.11 -11.42 14.51
CA GLY A 13 6.46 -11.02 14.92
C GLY A 13 7.21 -10.12 13.93
N HIS A 14 6.61 -9.03 13.48
CA HIS A 14 7.21 -7.99 12.68
C HIS A 14 7.66 -6.87 13.63
N GLY A 15 8.81 -6.23 13.35
CA GLY A 15 9.42 -5.29 14.29
C GLY A 15 8.48 -4.16 14.75
N ARG A 16 8.66 -3.70 16.00
CA ARG A 16 7.90 -2.68 16.75
C ARG A 16 7.43 -1.41 15.99
N GLY A 17 7.95 -1.13 14.80
CA GLY A 17 7.59 0.03 13.98
C GLY A 17 6.28 -0.13 13.20
N PHE A 18 5.91 -1.34 12.76
CA PHE A 18 4.65 -1.57 12.04
C PHE A 18 3.45 -1.60 13.00
N ASP A 19 3.59 -2.22 14.17
CA ASP A 19 2.53 -2.26 15.20
C ASP A 19 2.06 -0.86 15.66
N GLN A 20 2.99 0.09 15.74
CA GLN A 20 2.69 1.49 16.07
C GLN A 20 1.94 2.20 14.95
N ALA A 21 2.23 1.86 13.69
CA ALA A 21 1.52 2.43 12.55
C ALA A 21 0.06 1.94 12.52
N ASP A 22 -0.20 0.67 12.80
CA ASP A 22 -1.54 0.09 12.80
C ASP A 22 -2.46 0.72 13.87
N THR A 23 -1.91 0.96 15.05
CA THR A 23 -2.62 1.66 16.13
C THR A 23 -2.97 3.10 15.71
N ALA A 24 -2.00 3.85 15.18
CA ALA A 24 -2.20 5.22 14.73
C ALA A 24 -3.17 5.34 13.54
N VAL A 25 -3.18 4.35 12.64
CA VAL A 25 -4.15 4.25 11.54
C VAL A 25 -5.56 4.09 12.10
N SER A 26 -5.75 3.14 13.02
CA SER A 26 -7.05 2.84 13.62
C SER A 26 -7.63 4.03 14.37
N GLU A 27 -6.80 4.79 15.09
CA GLU A 27 -7.23 6.00 15.79
C GLU A 27 -7.68 7.12 14.84
N ARG A 28 -6.95 7.34 13.73
CA ARG A 28 -7.28 8.40 12.77
C ARG A 28 -8.51 8.10 11.93
N LEU A 29 -8.84 6.82 11.75
CA LEU A 29 -10.09 6.41 11.12
C LEU A 29 -11.29 6.54 12.08
N LYS A 30 -11.06 6.58 13.41
CA LYS A 30 -12.14 6.80 14.37
C LYS A 30 -12.65 8.23 14.28
N GLY A 31 -13.94 8.39 13.98
CA GLY A 31 -14.59 9.70 13.92
C GLY A 31 -14.34 10.49 12.64
N LEU A 32 -13.78 9.85 11.60
CA LEU A 32 -13.71 10.44 10.27
C LEU A 32 -15.13 10.59 9.70
N ASP A 33 -15.53 11.82 9.40
CA ASP A 33 -16.68 12.13 8.56
C ASP A 33 -16.23 12.16 7.10
N VAL A 34 -16.69 11.19 6.32
CA VAL A 34 -16.33 11.09 4.90
C VAL A 34 -17.09 12.07 4.01
N ASP A 35 -18.14 12.71 4.54
CA ASP A 35 -18.88 13.76 3.83
C ASP A 35 -18.26 15.15 4.04
N ASP A 36 -17.24 15.28 4.89
CA ASP A 36 -16.37 16.46 5.00
C ASP A 36 -15.11 16.27 4.11
N PRO A 37 -15.03 16.93 2.94
CA PRO A 37 -13.91 16.75 2.02
C PRO A 37 -12.57 17.25 2.58
N ALA A 38 -12.58 18.23 3.47
CA ALA A 38 -11.37 18.75 4.10
C ALA A 38 -10.85 17.74 5.13
N GLN A 39 -11.71 17.26 6.04
CA GLN A 39 -11.33 16.26 7.02
C GLN A 39 -10.84 14.96 6.34
N LEU A 40 -11.55 14.50 5.31
CA LEU A 40 -11.18 13.31 4.54
C LEU A 40 -9.81 13.44 3.88
N ARG A 41 -9.51 14.59 3.26
CA ARG A 41 -8.20 14.85 2.65
C ARG A 41 -7.09 14.83 3.71
N ASP A 42 -7.28 15.57 4.80
CA ASP A 42 -6.26 15.74 5.84
C ASP A 42 -5.96 14.40 6.54
N VAL A 43 -6.98 13.59 6.82
CA VAL A 43 -6.81 12.24 7.37
C VAL A 43 -6.12 11.32 6.37
N SER A 44 -6.54 11.33 5.10
CA SER A 44 -5.92 10.56 4.02
C SER A 44 -4.42 10.88 3.87
N GLU A 45 -4.05 12.16 3.85
CA GLU A 45 -2.64 12.60 3.75
C GLU A 45 -1.83 12.18 4.97
N ALA A 46 -2.40 12.31 6.18
CA ALA A 46 -1.74 11.89 7.40
C ALA A 46 -1.47 10.38 7.41
N LEU A 47 -2.44 9.56 7.01
CA LEU A 47 -2.32 8.10 6.93
C LEU A 47 -1.28 7.67 5.89
N GLN A 48 -1.36 8.23 4.68
CA GLN A 48 -0.35 7.98 3.64
C GLN A 48 1.06 8.37 4.11
N GLY A 49 1.19 9.48 4.83
CA GLY A 49 2.44 9.93 5.44
C GLY A 49 2.97 8.96 6.50
N LEU A 50 2.11 8.35 7.33
CA LEU A 50 2.52 7.34 8.31
C LEU A 50 3.13 6.12 7.62
N ILE A 51 2.46 5.56 6.61
CA ILE A 51 2.93 4.36 5.88
C ILE A 51 4.22 4.64 5.13
N THR A 52 4.30 5.78 4.43
CA THR A 52 5.50 6.16 3.66
C THR A 52 6.70 6.50 4.53
N ARG A 53 6.52 6.88 5.80
CA ARG A 53 7.61 7.12 6.76
C ARG A 53 7.98 5.90 7.60
N ALA A 54 7.05 4.95 7.79
CA ALA A 54 7.28 3.75 8.58
C ALA A 54 8.51 2.98 8.08
N ARG A 55 9.35 2.48 9.00
CA ARG A 55 10.51 1.65 8.63
C ARG A 55 10.03 0.27 8.20
N VAL A 56 10.46 -0.19 7.03
CA VAL A 56 10.27 -1.58 6.60
C VAL A 56 11.17 -2.48 7.45
N PRO A 57 10.65 -3.58 8.03
CA PRO A 57 11.45 -4.56 8.74
C PRO A 57 12.64 -5.04 7.90
N ASP A 58 13.78 -5.26 8.56
CA ASP A 58 15.04 -5.52 7.85
C ASP A 58 14.97 -6.84 7.07
N ASP A 59 14.33 -7.87 7.62
CA ASP A 59 14.06 -9.15 6.96
C ASP A 59 13.21 -8.99 5.69
N VAL A 60 12.17 -8.16 5.72
CA VAL A 60 11.34 -7.85 4.54
C VAL A 60 12.15 -7.06 3.51
N ARG A 61 12.96 -6.09 3.95
CA ARG A 61 13.83 -5.30 3.06
C ARG A 61 14.85 -6.19 2.37
N GLU A 62 15.49 -7.10 3.10
CA GLU A 62 16.43 -8.08 2.58
C GLU A 62 15.76 -9.02 1.56
N ALA A 63 14.59 -9.57 1.89
CA ALA A 63 13.83 -10.43 1.00
C ALA A 63 13.45 -9.71 -0.33
N ILE A 64 13.06 -8.44 -0.26
CA ILE A 64 12.81 -7.60 -1.46
C ILE A 64 14.09 -7.45 -2.28
N GLY A 65 15.21 -7.13 -1.64
CA GLY A 65 16.51 -6.95 -2.31
C GLY A 65 16.99 -8.23 -3.00
N GLU A 66 16.86 -9.39 -2.35
CA GLU A 66 17.18 -10.69 -2.94
C GLU A 66 16.30 -11.01 -4.15
N ALA A 67 14.98 -10.82 -4.04
CA ALA A 67 14.06 -11.05 -5.14
C ALA A 67 14.37 -10.13 -6.33
N TYR A 68 14.67 -8.85 -6.08
CA TYR A 68 15.03 -7.88 -7.11
C TYR A 68 16.34 -8.25 -7.84
N LYS A 69 17.34 -8.75 -7.10
CA LYS A 69 18.60 -9.27 -7.70
C LYS A 69 18.34 -10.52 -8.53
N LYS A 70 17.53 -11.46 -8.05
CA LYS A 70 17.14 -12.67 -8.80
C LYS A 70 16.42 -12.34 -10.10
N LEU A 71 15.53 -11.34 -10.07
CA LEU A 71 14.94 -10.79 -11.30
C LEU A 71 16.07 -10.29 -12.22
N SER A 72 16.93 -9.41 -11.74
CA SER A 72 17.99 -8.77 -12.54
C SER A 72 18.99 -9.76 -13.18
N GLN A 73 19.27 -10.89 -12.53
CA GLN A 73 20.24 -11.91 -13.00
C GLN A 73 19.79 -12.70 -14.24
N GLN A 74 18.50 -12.66 -14.59
CA GLN A 74 17.98 -13.38 -15.75
C GLN A 74 18.21 -12.63 -17.08
N GLN A 75 18.96 -11.52 -17.09
CA GLN A 75 19.27 -10.76 -18.30
C GLN A 75 20.73 -10.30 -18.38
N VAL A 76 21.19 -10.03 -19.61
CA VAL A 76 22.55 -9.60 -19.95
C VAL A 76 22.82 -8.13 -19.55
N VAL A 77 21.78 -7.35 -19.23
CA VAL A 77 21.90 -5.91 -18.92
C VAL A 77 21.81 -5.68 -17.41
N ALA A 78 22.86 -5.13 -16.82
CA ALA A 78 23.08 -4.98 -15.37
C ALA A 78 22.16 -3.96 -14.64
N ALA A 79 21.04 -3.56 -15.25
CA ALA A 79 20.14 -2.54 -14.72
C ALA A 79 18.69 -2.82 -15.14
N GLU A 80 18.00 -3.68 -14.39
CA GLU A 80 16.63 -4.04 -14.73
C GLU A 80 15.63 -3.04 -14.16
N PHE A 81 14.92 -2.36 -15.06
CA PHE A 81 13.76 -1.55 -14.72
C PHE A 81 12.58 -2.47 -14.39
N VAL A 82 11.84 -2.15 -13.33
CA VAL A 82 10.64 -2.89 -12.93
C VAL A 82 9.42 -1.97 -12.87
N ALA A 83 8.26 -2.55 -13.15
CA ALA A 83 6.96 -2.04 -12.76
C ALA A 83 6.62 -2.51 -11.35
N VAL A 84 5.99 -1.65 -10.56
CA VAL A 84 5.48 -1.92 -9.22
C VAL A 84 3.99 -1.64 -9.24
N ARG A 85 3.16 -2.65 -9.04
CA ARG A 85 1.70 -2.55 -9.20
C ARG A 85 0.99 -3.03 -7.94
N SER A 86 0.05 -2.23 -7.45
CA SER A 86 -0.91 -2.67 -6.47
C SER A 86 -1.76 -3.84 -6.99
N SER A 87 -2.08 -4.77 -6.10
CA SER A 87 -3.05 -5.83 -6.35
C SER A 87 -3.86 -6.03 -5.06
N ALA A 88 -5.04 -5.39 -4.99
CA ALA A 88 -5.98 -5.60 -3.90
C ALA A 88 -7.08 -6.57 -4.34
N THR A 89 -7.39 -7.56 -3.50
CA THR A 89 -8.44 -8.57 -3.78
C THR A 89 -9.85 -7.99 -3.86
N VAL A 90 -10.05 -6.80 -3.26
CA VAL A 90 -11.31 -6.05 -3.33
C VAL A 90 -11.53 -5.34 -4.68
N GLU A 91 -10.52 -5.27 -5.56
CA GLU A 91 -10.66 -4.71 -6.92
C GLU A 91 -11.63 -5.52 -7.79
N ASP A 92 -11.84 -6.81 -7.47
CA ASP A 92 -12.50 -7.78 -8.35
C ASP A 92 -13.91 -8.22 -7.88
N THR A 93 -14.51 -7.53 -6.91
CA THR A 93 -15.89 -7.87 -6.52
C THR A 93 -16.92 -7.23 -7.45
N ALA A 94 -17.91 -8.00 -7.89
CA ALA A 94 -18.97 -7.56 -8.82
C ALA A 94 -19.79 -6.35 -8.32
N GLN A 95 -19.68 -6.04 -7.02
CA GLN A 95 -20.44 -4.99 -6.35
C GLN A 95 -19.63 -3.70 -6.18
N PHE A 96 -18.29 -3.77 -6.19
CA PHE A 96 -17.41 -2.67 -5.85
C PHE A 96 -16.15 -2.68 -6.73
N SER A 97 -16.05 -1.75 -7.67
CA SER A 97 -14.86 -1.60 -8.51
C SER A 97 -13.95 -0.52 -7.94
N PHE A 98 -12.79 -0.92 -7.41
CA PHE A 98 -11.70 -0.01 -7.04
C PHE A 98 -10.71 0.24 -8.19
N ALA A 99 -11.08 -0.14 -9.41
CA ALA A 99 -10.22 -0.03 -10.57
C ALA A 99 -9.70 1.41 -10.75
N GLY A 100 -8.38 1.53 -10.86
CA GLY A 100 -7.70 2.83 -11.04
C GLY A 100 -7.59 3.70 -9.78
N MET A 101 -7.96 3.19 -8.59
CA MET A 101 -7.83 3.94 -7.33
C MET A 101 -6.47 3.74 -6.66
N PHE A 102 -5.78 2.64 -6.96
CA PHE A 102 -4.48 2.31 -6.39
C PHE A 102 -3.33 2.66 -7.32
N GLN A 103 -2.12 2.70 -6.75
CA GLN A 103 -0.94 3.21 -7.45
C GLN A 103 -0.19 2.12 -8.21
N SER A 104 0.25 2.46 -9.42
CA SER A 104 1.19 1.69 -10.22
C SER A 104 2.34 2.59 -10.68
N PHE A 105 3.56 2.06 -10.65
CA PHE A 105 4.77 2.78 -11.01
C PHE A 105 5.55 2.00 -12.07
N LEU A 106 6.07 2.72 -13.07
CA LEU A 106 6.89 2.14 -14.14
C LEU A 106 8.34 2.65 -14.01
N ASN A 107 9.26 1.98 -14.70
CA ASN A 107 10.67 2.40 -14.79
C ASN A 107 11.36 2.57 -13.42
N VAL A 108 11.01 1.72 -12.45
CA VAL A 108 11.64 1.73 -11.13
C VAL A 108 12.97 0.99 -11.21
N ARG A 109 14.03 1.60 -10.68
CA ARG A 109 15.39 1.03 -10.71
C ARG A 109 16.09 1.24 -9.37
N GLY A 110 16.72 0.17 -8.88
CA GLY A 110 17.46 0.16 -7.62
C GLY A 110 16.58 -0.21 -6.42
N GLU A 111 17.19 -0.89 -5.45
CA GLU A 111 16.51 -1.45 -4.28
C GLU A 111 15.79 -0.38 -3.45
N ASP A 112 16.43 0.76 -3.18
CA ASP A 112 15.80 1.84 -2.42
C ASP A 112 14.59 2.45 -3.13
N ALA A 113 14.66 2.59 -4.46
CA ALA A 113 13.53 3.07 -5.24
C ALA A 113 12.39 2.05 -5.21
N LEU A 114 12.70 0.76 -5.35
CA LEU A 114 11.72 -0.32 -5.26
C LEU A 114 11.00 -0.30 -3.91
N VAL A 115 11.73 -0.25 -2.80
CA VAL A 115 11.14 -0.20 -1.46
C VAL A 115 10.26 1.04 -1.29
N ARG A 116 10.69 2.21 -1.78
CA ARG A 116 9.85 3.42 -1.75
C ARG A 116 8.54 3.26 -2.51
N GLN A 117 8.58 2.67 -3.71
CA GLN A 117 7.36 2.49 -4.52
C GLN A 117 6.44 1.41 -3.97
N ILE A 118 6.98 0.36 -3.35
CA ILE A 118 6.17 -0.64 -2.61
C ILE A 118 5.40 0.05 -1.48
N LYS A 119 6.07 0.90 -0.69
CA LYS A 119 5.40 1.66 0.38
C LYS A 119 4.35 2.63 -0.16
N ALA A 120 4.57 3.22 -1.34
CA ALA A 120 3.58 4.07 -1.99
C ALA A 120 2.34 3.27 -2.44
N CYS A 121 2.51 2.03 -2.92
CA CYS A 121 1.39 1.12 -3.18
C CYS A 121 0.62 0.80 -1.88
N TRP A 122 1.30 0.48 -0.77
CA TRP A 122 0.64 0.27 0.52
C TRP A 122 -0.12 1.50 1.01
N ALA A 123 0.50 2.68 0.90
CA ALA A 123 -0.12 3.94 1.28
C ALA A 123 -1.39 4.23 0.47
N SER A 124 -1.47 3.76 -0.79
CA SER A 124 -2.63 3.98 -1.65
C SER A 124 -3.95 3.38 -1.12
N LEU A 125 -3.89 2.42 -0.18
CA LEU A 125 -5.07 1.94 0.58
C LEU A 125 -5.78 3.03 1.38
N PHE A 126 -5.08 4.13 1.67
CA PHE A 126 -5.55 5.25 2.48
C PHE A 126 -5.80 6.52 1.67
N GLY A 127 -5.85 6.42 0.34
CA GLY A 127 -6.23 7.56 -0.50
C GLY A 127 -7.67 8.01 -0.20
N ALA A 128 -7.92 9.33 -0.22
CA ALA A 128 -9.21 9.92 0.12
C ALA A 128 -10.41 9.24 -0.56
N ARG A 129 -10.30 8.94 -1.86
CA ARG A 129 -11.37 8.24 -2.59
C ARG A 129 -11.58 6.81 -2.10
N VAL A 130 -10.51 6.11 -1.76
CA VAL A 130 -10.57 4.74 -1.22
C VAL A 130 -11.24 4.75 0.16
N LEU A 131 -10.85 5.67 1.03
CA LEU A 131 -11.44 5.83 2.37
C LEU A 131 -12.93 6.19 2.29
N PHE A 132 -13.29 7.18 1.46
CA PHE A 132 -14.68 7.58 1.22
C PHE A 132 -15.52 6.37 0.82
N TYR A 133 -15.07 5.65 -0.22
CA TYR A 133 -15.82 4.55 -0.77
C TYR A 133 -15.97 3.39 0.23
N ARG A 134 -14.89 3.01 0.90
CA ARG A 134 -14.90 1.93 1.89
C ARG A 134 -15.89 2.20 3.02
N ILE A 135 -15.85 3.40 3.58
CA ILE A 135 -16.73 3.77 4.70
C ILE A 135 -18.19 3.86 4.24
N LYS A 136 -18.46 4.45 3.06
CA LYS A 136 -19.82 4.50 2.49
C LYS A 136 -20.42 3.13 2.20
N GLN A 137 -19.60 2.16 1.80
CA GLN A 137 -20.03 0.79 1.52
C GLN A 137 -19.98 -0.14 2.74
N GLY A 138 -19.61 0.38 3.93
CA GLY A 138 -19.51 -0.44 5.15
C GLY A 138 -18.35 -1.46 5.13
N LEU A 139 -17.35 -1.27 4.27
CA LEU A 139 -16.16 -2.13 4.16
C LEU A 139 -15.13 -1.78 5.25
N LEU A 140 -15.48 -2.12 6.49
CA LEU A 140 -14.73 -1.74 7.71
C LEU A 140 -13.73 -2.80 8.20
N GLY A 141 -13.66 -3.96 7.55
CA GLY A 141 -12.70 -5.02 7.90
C GLY A 141 -11.26 -4.71 7.45
N GLU A 142 -10.33 -5.54 7.91
CA GLU A 142 -8.93 -5.49 7.50
C GLU A 142 -8.79 -5.55 5.97
N GLN A 143 -7.89 -4.74 5.43
CA GLN A 143 -7.62 -4.68 4.01
C GLN A 143 -6.16 -4.98 3.76
N PHE A 144 -5.93 -5.90 2.84
CA PHE A 144 -4.60 -6.30 2.42
C PHE A 144 -4.42 -5.90 0.97
N ILE A 145 -3.24 -5.38 0.66
CA ILE A 145 -2.82 -5.12 -0.70
C ILE A 145 -1.52 -5.86 -0.95
N ALA A 146 -1.52 -6.72 -1.96
CA ALA A 146 -0.29 -7.27 -2.50
C ALA A 146 0.37 -6.23 -3.42
N VAL A 147 1.69 -6.34 -3.58
CA VAL A 147 2.44 -5.52 -4.53
C VAL A 147 3.18 -6.44 -5.48
N ILE A 148 2.83 -6.34 -6.76
CA ILE A 148 3.46 -7.11 -7.83
C ILE A 148 4.63 -6.31 -8.37
N VAL A 149 5.82 -6.91 -8.34
CA VAL A 149 7.04 -6.36 -8.94
C VAL A 149 7.35 -7.17 -10.20
N GLN A 150 7.29 -6.51 -11.35
CA GLN A 150 7.45 -7.15 -12.65
C GLN A 150 8.52 -6.45 -13.46
N LYS A 151 9.34 -7.21 -14.18
CA LYS A 151 10.30 -6.67 -15.15
C LYS A 151 9.59 -5.83 -16.21
N MET A 152 10.17 -4.68 -16.55
CA MET A 152 9.71 -3.87 -17.68
C MET A 152 10.12 -4.53 -19.00
N VAL A 153 9.19 -4.57 -19.95
CA VAL A 153 9.46 -4.93 -21.35
C VAL A 153 9.55 -3.62 -22.13
N ASN A 154 10.49 -3.56 -23.08
CA ASN A 154 10.55 -2.45 -24.01
C ASN A 154 9.39 -2.59 -25.02
N ALA A 155 8.42 -1.67 -24.95
CA ALA A 155 7.23 -1.69 -25.79
C ALA A 155 7.45 -1.18 -27.22
N ASP A 156 8.63 -0.60 -27.50
CA ASP A 156 9.02 -0.14 -28.84
C ASP A 156 9.60 -1.27 -29.71
N ARG A 157 9.56 -2.53 -29.23
CA ARG A 157 10.07 -3.71 -29.91
C ARG A 157 9.06 -4.84 -29.98
#